data_AF-A0A1I8F2N0-F1
#
_entry.id   AF-A0A1I8F2N0-F1
#
_cell.length_a   1.000
_cell.length_b   1.000
_cell.length_c   1.000
_cell.angle_alpha   90.00
_cell.angle_beta   90.00
_cell.angle_gamma   90.00
#
_symmetry.space_group_name_H-M   'P 1'
#
loop_
_entity.id
_entity.type
_entity.pdbx_description
1 polymer ?
#
loop_
_entity_poly.entity_id
_entity_poly.type
_entity_poly.pdbx_seq_one_letter_code
_entity_poly.pdbx_strand_id
1 'polypeptide(L)'
;MGCELIQSASILLKLPHVACATGQVLYQRFYYSRSLVRHHYEHTAMASIFLAAKIEEAPRRARDVINVFHHIRQFREKRPFTPLPLDNNYVNLKNQVIKAERRLLKELGFSVHVQHPHKVSTFLFL
;
A
#
# COMPACT_ATOMS: atom_id res chain seq x y z
N MET A 1 -3.69 -9.80 -8.89
CA MET A 1 -4.18 -9.89 -7.49
C MET A 1 -3.61 -8.82 -6.56
N GLY A 2 -2.32 -8.81 -6.19
CA GLY A 2 -1.77 -7.79 -5.28
C GLY A 2 -1.77 -6.35 -5.81
N CYS A 3 -1.36 -6.17 -7.08
CA CYS A 3 -1.34 -4.86 -7.74
C CYS A 3 -2.75 -4.27 -7.97
N GLU A 4 -3.76 -5.12 -8.18
CA GLU A 4 -5.17 -4.69 -8.33
C GLU A 4 -5.71 -4.17 -7.01
N LEU A 5 -5.40 -4.85 -5.89
CA LEU A 5 -5.75 -4.36 -4.55
C LEU A 5 -5.13 -2.99 -4.29
N ILE A 6 -3.87 -2.79 -4.68
CA ILE A 6 -3.20 -1.50 -4.59
C ILE A 6 -3.93 -0.47 -5.45
N GLN A 7 -4.28 -0.79 -6.69
CA GLN A 7 -4.99 0.13 -7.57
C GLN A 7 -6.35 0.54 -7.01
N SER A 8 -7.18 -0.42 -6.60
CA SER A 8 -8.49 -0.15 -6.00
C SER A 8 -8.35 0.65 -4.71
N ALA A 9 -7.36 0.33 -3.87
CA ALA A 9 -7.11 1.07 -2.64
C ALA A 9 -6.64 2.49 -2.90
N SER A 10 -5.78 2.72 -3.90
CA SER A 10 -5.34 4.06 -4.31
C SER A 10 -6.51 4.94 -4.75
N ILE A 11 -7.45 4.38 -5.53
CA ILE A 11 -8.65 5.11 -5.98
C ILE A 11 -9.53 5.47 -4.78
N LEU A 12 -9.79 4.51 -3.87
CA LEU A 12 -10.61 4.74 -2.68
C LEU A 12 -9.97 5.73 -1.70
N LEU A 13 -8.65 5.71 -1.56
CA LEU A 13 -7.88 6.65 -0.73
C LEU A 13 -7.65 8.02 -1.39
N LYS A 14 -8.11 8.21 -2.64
CA LYS A 14 -7.89 9.40 -3.46
C LYS A 14 -6.41 9.80 -3.52
N LEU A 15 -5.54 8.81 -3.77
CA LEU A 15 -4.11 9.03 -3.95
C LEU A 15 -3.81 9.42 -5.40
N PRO A 16 -2.76 10.20 -5.67
CA PRO A 16 -2.36 10.51 -7.04
C PRO A 16 -1.96 9.23 -7.79
N HIS A 17 -2.18 9.20 -9.11
CA HIS A 17 -1.81 8.06 -9.95
C HIS A 17 -0.33 7.67 -9.83
N VAL A 18 0.53 8.66 -9.58
CA VAL A 18 1.97 8.46 -9.32
C VAL A 18 2.19 7.61 -8.06
N ALA A 19 1.45 7.86 -6.97
CA ALA A 19 1.55 7.05 -5.75
C ALA A 19 1.03 5.62 -5.96
N CYS A 20 0.00 5.43 -6.78
CA CYS A 20 -0.45 4.09 -7.18
C CYS A 20 0.66 3.34 -7.92
N ALA A 21 1.29 3.98 -8.91
CA ALA A 21 2.40 3.40 -9.67
C ALA A 21 3.60 3.09 -8.76
N THR A 22 3.98 4.02 -7.87
CA THR A 22 5.03 3.79 -6.86
C THR A 22 4.70 2.56 -6.02
N GLY A 23 3.48 2.47 -5.48
CA GLY A 23 3.05 1.35 -4.65
C GLY A 23 3.12 0.00 -5.37
N GLN A 24 2.72 -0.05 -6.64
CA GLN A 24 2.79 -1.26 -7.46
C GLN A 24 4.24 -1.68 -7.72
N VAL A 25 5.13 -0.73 -8.06
CA VAL A 25 6.56 -1.00 -8.27
C VAL A 25 7.22 -1.51 -7.00
N LEU A 26 6.96 -0.87 -5.85
CA LEU A 26 7.49 -1.31 -4.55
C LEU A 26 7.03 -2.73 -4.19
N TYR A 27 5.75 -3.02 -4.42
CA TYR A 27 5.17 -4.34 -4.19
C TYR A 27 5.82 -5.41 -5.08
N GLN A 28 5.97 -5.14 -6.37
CA GLN A 28 6.60 -6.06 -7.31
C GLN A 28 8.08 -6.29 -6.98
N ARG A 29 8.84 -5.22 -6.70
CA ARG A 29 10.26 -5.32 -6.29
C ARG A 29 10.44 -6.19 -5.05
N PHE A 30 9.53 -6.08 -4.08
CA PHE A 30 9.58 -6.91 -2.88
C PHE A 30 9.37 -8.40 -3.18
N TYR A 31 8.37 -8.74 -3.99
CA TYR A 31 8.07 -10.13 -4.33
C TYR A 31 9.02 -10.74 -5.37
N TYR A 32 9.79 -9.93 -6.07
CA TYR A 32 10.90 -10.41 -6.88
C TYR A 32 12.00 -11.05 -6.00
N SER A 33 12.26 -10.48 -4.82
CA SER A 33 13.29 -10.97 -3.89
C SER A 33 12.78 -11.93 -2.82
N ARG A 34 11.46 -11.98 -2.57
CA ARG A 34 10.84 -12.74 -1.47
C ARG A 34 9.67 -13.59 -1.93
N SER A 35 9.59 -14.81 -1.41
CA SER A 35 8.49 -15.74 -1.73
C SER A 35 7.13 -15.25 -1.19
N LEU A 36 6.11 -15.37 -2.05
CA LEU A 36 4.68 -15.17 -1.79
C LEU A 36 4.14 -16.06 -0.65
N VAL A 37 4.78 -17.20 -0.40
CA VAL A 37 4.31 -18.20 0.57
C VAL A 37 4.56 -17.79 2.02
N ARG A 38 5.60 -16.98 2.28
CA ARG A 38 5.98 -16.56 3.64
C ARG A 38 5.38 -15.21 4.08
N HIS A 39 4.80 -14.44 3.16
CA HIS A 39 4.32 -13.09 3.44
C HIS A 39 2.90 -12.90 2.91
N HIS A 40 1.96 -12.64 3.81
CA HIS A 40 0.58 -12.32 3.46
C HIS A 40 0.53 -11.13 2.49
N TYR A 41 0.05 -11.39 1.27
CA TYR A 41 -0.01 -10.40 0.19
C TYR A 41 -0.80 -9.15 0.58
N GLU A 42 -1.82 -9.27 1.43
CA GLU A 42 -2.62 -8.12 1.91
C GLU A 42 -1.79 -7.18 2.78
N HIS A 43 -0.98 -7.73 3.69
CA HIS A 43 -0.15 -6.91 4.59
C HIS A 43 0.93 -6.16 3.81
N THR A 44 1.56 -6.84 2.85
CA THR A 44 2.54 -6.22 1.96
C THR A 44 1.87 -5.15 1.09
N ALA A 45 0.70 -5.41 0.51
CA ALA A 45 -0.02 -4.43 -0.31
C ALA A 45 -0.43 -3.17 0.48
N MET A 46 -0.95 -3.34 1.71
CA MET A 46 -1.25 -2.24 2.62
C MET A 46 0.01 -1.42 2.93
N ALA A 47 1.11 -2.10 3.25
CA ALA A 47 2.38 -1.45 3.55
C ALA A 47 2.98 -0.73 2.34
N SER A 48 2.89 -1.31 1.14
CA SER A 48 3.37 -0.70 -0.11
C SER A 48 2.63 0.60 -0.42
N ILE A 49 1.30 0.64 -0.26
CA ILE A 49 0.51 1.85 -0.50
C ILE A 49 0.75 2.90 0.58
N PHE A 50 0.87 2.47 1.84
CA PHE A 50 1.11 3.35 2.96
C PHE A 50 2.49 4.03 2.84
N LEU A 51 3.50 3.28 2.39
CA LEU A 51 4.81 3.80 2.08
C LEU A 51 4.81 4.71 0.84
N ALA A 52 4.15 4.30 -0.24
CA ALA A 52 4.03 5.12 -1.46
C ALA A 52 3.32 6.46 -1.22
N ALA A 53 2.29 6.47 -0.38
CA ALA A 53 1.60 7.69 0.03
C ALA A 53 2.54 8.66 0.76
N LYS A 54 3.48 8.14 1.57
CA LYS A 54 4.50 8.97 2.23
C LYS A 54 5.56 9.48 1.26
N ILE A 55 5.96 8.69 0.27
CA ILE A 55 6.98 9.08 -0.73
C ILE A 55 6.46 10.18 -1.66
N GLU A 56 5.18 10.14 -2.03
CA GLU A 56 4.57 11.13 -2.93
C GLU A 56 3.92 12.31 -2.18
N GLU A 57 4.36 12.61 -0.94
CA GLU A 57 3.88 13.74 -0.12
C GLU A 57 2.35 13.79 0.05
N ALA A 58 1.69 12.64 -0.01
CA ALA A 58 0.25 12.49 0.16
C ALA A 58 -0.08 11.50 1.30
N PRO A 59 0.46 11.70 2.52
CA PRO A 59 0.33 10.72 3.60
C PRO A 59 -1.13 10.45 3.96
N ARG A 60 -1.44 9.19 4.28
CA ARG A 60 -2.75 8.73 4.74
C ARG A 60 -2.60 8.09 6.11
N ARG A 61 -3.63 8.12 6.95
CA ARG A 61 -3.57 7.44 8.25
C ARG A 61 -3.59 5.93 8.02
N ALA A 62 -2.83 5.18 8.83
CA ALA A 62 -2.84 3.72 8.76
C ALA A 62 -4.26 3.13 8.92
N ARG A 63 -5.10 3.79 9.71
CA ARG A 63 -6.52 3.44 9.88
C ARG A 63 -7.29 3.48 8.57
N ASP A 64 -7.09 4.54 7.77
CA ASP A 64 -7.82 4.73 6.51
C ASP A 64 -7.41 3.65 5.50
N VAL A 65 -6.11 3.34 5.44
CA VAL A 65 -5.59 2.24 4.61
C VAL A 65 -6.22 0.91 5.02
N ILE A 66 -6.20 0.57 6.31
CA ILE A 66 -6.77 -0.70 6.80
C ILE A 66 -8.28 -0.78 6.52
N ASN A 67 -9.02 0.31 6.75
CA ASN A 67 -10.45 0.38 6.46
C ASN A 67 -10.77 0.18 4.99
N VAL A 68 -10.00 0.79 4.08
CA VAL A 68 -10.18 0.63 2.64
C VAL A 68 -9.92 -0.81 2.20
N PHE A 69 -8.86 -1.45 2.70
CA PHE A 69 -8.59 -2.85 2.38
C PHE A 69 -9.67 -3.79 2.92
N HIS A 70 -10.20 -3.52 4.11
CA HIS A 70 -11.33 -4.26 4.66
C HIS A 70 -12.60 -4.08 3.83
N HIS A 71 -12.89 -2.85 3.39
CA HIS A 71 -14.01 -2.58 2.49
C HIS A 71 -13.89 -3.36 1.17
N ILE A 72 -12.70 -3.33 0.54
CA ILE A 72 -12.44 -4.09 -0.69
C ILE A 72 -12.67 -5.59 -0.46
N ARG A 73 -12.23 -6.13 0.67
CA ARG A 73 -12.42 -7.53 1.02
C ARG A 73 -13.89 -7.88 1.20
N GLN A 74 -14.65 -7.09 1.97
CA GLN A 74 -16.09 -7.31 2.16
C GLN A 74 -16.86 -7.27 0.85
N PHE A 75 -16.52 -6.32 -0.02
CA PHE A 75 -17.12 -6.20 -1.35
C PHE A 75 -16.87 -7.47 -2.19
N ARG A 76 -15.66 -8.01 -2.18
CA ARG A 76 -15.33 -9.27 -2.87
C ARG A 76 -16.04 -10.48 -2.28
N GLU A 77 -16.25 -10.50 -0.96
CA GLU A 77 -16.96 -11.57 -0.24
C GLU A 77 -18.49 -11.42 -0.31
N LYS A 78 -19.03 -10.39 -1.00
CA LYS A 78 -20.47 -10.04 -1.05
C LYS A 78 -21.11 -9.88 0.35
N ARG A 79 -20.32 -9.45 1.33
CA ARG A 79 -20.77 -9.23 2.71
C ARG A 79 -21.29 -7.81 2.88
N PRO A 80 -22.25 -7.58 3.80
CA PRO A 80 -22.69 -6.23 4.14
C PRO A 80 -21.50 -5.43 4.69
N PHE A 81 -21.45 -4.13 4.35
CA PHE A 81 -20.43 -3.23 4.86
C PHE A 81 -20.54 -3.14 6.38
N THR A 82 -19.48 -3.53 7.08
CA THR A 82 -19.38 -3.31 8.52
C THR A 82 -18.10 -2.54 8.83
N PRO A 83 -18.20 -1.46 9.63
CA PRO A 83 -17.02 -0.74 10.06
C PRO A 83 -16.14 -1.68 10.90
N LEU A 84 -14.83 -1.64 10.64
CA LEU A 84 -13.85 -2.39 11.42
C LEU A 84 -13.95 -1.98 12.90
N PRO A 85 -14.29 -2.91 13.81
CA PRO A 85 -14.27 -2.61 15.23
C PRO A 85 -12.83 -2.36 15.71
N LEU A 86 -12.70 -1.41 16.64
CA LEU A 86 -11.42 -0.98 17.23
C LEU A 86 -10.92 -1.98 18.29
N ASP A 87 -10.85 -3.26 17.92
CA ASP A 87 -10.50 -4.34 18.84
C ASP A 87 -8.99 -4.64 18.81
N ASN A 88 -8.56 -5.56 19.67
CA ASN A 88 -7.20 -6.11 19.66
C ASN A 88 -6.78 -6.64 18.28
N ASN A 89 -7.72 -7.13 17.48
CA ASN A 89 -7.47 -7.57 16.10
C ASN A 89 -7.00 -6.43 15.19
N TYR A 90 -7.59 -5.24 15.30
CA TYR A 90 -7.15 -4.05 14.57
C TYR A 90 -5.75 -3.63 15.01
N VAL A 91 -5.47 -3.63 16.31
CA VAL A 91 -4.14 -3.31 16.84
C VAL A 91 -3.09 -4.28 16.32
N ASN A 92 -3.39 -5.57 16.33
CA ASN A 92 -2.53 -6.62 15.79
C ASN A 92 -2.30 -6.44 14.29
N LEU A 93 -3.35 -6.20 13.51
CA LEU A 93 -3.25 -5.95 12.06
C LEU A 93 -2.39 -4.73 11.76
N LYS A 94 -2.63 -3.61 12.46
CA LYS A 94 -1.82 -2.39 12.34
C LYS A 94 -0.34 -2.68 12.61
N ASN A 95 -0.03 -3.44 13.65
CA ASN A 95 1.33 -3.83 13.98
C ASN A 95 1.96 -4.72 12.89
N GLN A 96 1.19 -5.62 12.26
CA GLN A 96 1.67 -6.42 11.14
C GLN A 96 1.95 -5.58 9.90
N VAL A 97 1.11 -4.58 9.59
CA VAL A 97 1.33 -3.64 8.49
C VAL A 97 2.61 -2.83 8.72
N ILE A 98 2.82 -2.31 9.94
CA ILE A 98 4.04 -1.57 10.28
C ILE A 98 5.29 -2.47 10.19
N LYS A 99 5.19 -3.73 10.63
CA LYS A 99 6.28 -4.71 10.46
C LYS A 99 6.56 -4.99 8.98
N ALA A 100 5.53 -5.14 8.15
CA ALA A 100 5.66 -5.35 6.72
C ALA A 100 6.30 -4.15 6.03
N GLU A 101 5.93 -2.93 6.43
CA GLU A 101 6.55 -1.69 5.95
C GLU A 101 8.04 -1.64 6.25
N ARG A 102 8.45 -1.96 7.48
CA ARG A 102 9.88 -2.01 7.83
C ARG A 102 10.64 -3.04 7.00
N ARG A 103 10.02 -4.18 6.69
CA ARG A 103 10.61 -5.19 5.81
C ARG A 103 10.75 -4.66 4.39
N LEU A 104 9.72 -4.02 3.84
CA LEU A 104 9.78 -3.37 2.53
C LEU A 104 10.97 -2.39 2.44
N LEU A 105 11.09 -1.50 3.42
CA LEU A 105 12.20 -0.53 3.48
C LEU A 105 13.57 -1.21 3.53
N LYS A 106 13.73 -2.25 4.33
CA LYS A 106 14.98 -2.99 4.47
C LYS A 106 15.37 -3.70 3.17
N GLU A 107 14.41 -4.34 2.51
CA GLU A 107 14.65 -5.07 1.25
C GLU A 107 14.94 -4.14 0.07
N LEU A 108 14.31 -2.96 0.06
CA LEU A 108 14.55 -1.94 -0.97
C LEU A 108 15.83 -1.13 -0.71
N GLY A 109 16.55 -1.39 0.39
CA GLY A 109 17.75 -0.65 0.76
C GLY A 109 17.51 0.85 0.94
N PHE A 110 16.30 1.25 1.35
CA PHE A 110 15.84 2.64 1.38
C PHE A 110 15.88 3.36 0.01
N SER A 111 16.09 2.63 -1.09
CA SER A 111 15.99 3.14 -2.46
C SER A 111 14.52 3.20 -2.87
N VAL A 112 13.81 4.16 -2.28
CA VAL A 112 12.37 4.40 -2.50
C VAL A 112 12.10 5.43 -3.59
N HIS A 113 13.14 6.01 -4.17
CA HIS A 113 13.01 6.90 -5.32
C HIS A 113 12.61 6.09 -6.55
N VAL A 114 11.31 6.10 -6.85
CA VAL A 114 10.81 5.63 -8.13
C VAL A 114 10.76 6.84 -9.06
N GLN A 115 11.76 6.95 -9.94
CA GLN A 115 11.67 7.88 -11.07
C GLN A 115 10.61 7.33 -12.01
N HIS A 116 9.41 7.89 -11.93
CA HIS A 116 8.38 7.62 -12.92
C HIS A 116 8.74 8.36 -14.21
N PRO A 117 8.65 7.71 -15.38
CA PRO A 117 8.88 8.38 -16.66
C PRO A 117 7.96 9.59 -16.88
N HIS A 118 6.84 9.68 -16.16
CA HIS A 118 5.89 10.81 -16.20
C HIS A 118 6.25 11.99 -15.28
N LYS A 119 7.25 11.87 -14.37
CA LYS A 119 7.66 12.95 -13.46
C LYS A 119 8.53 14.03 -14.14
N VAL A 120 8.95 13.81 -15.39
CA VAL A 120 9.84 14.73 -16.13
C VAL A 120 9.12 16.00 -16.56
N SER A 121 7.79 16.01 -16.72
CA SER A 121 7.08 17.22 -17.19
C SER A 121 6.82 18.28 -16.13
N THR A 122 6.84 17.95 -14.83
CA THR A 122 6.57 18.93 -13.76
C THR A 122 7.82 19.60 -13.19
N PHE A 123 9.03 19.11 -13.49
CA PHE A 123 10.29 19.72 -13.03
C PHE A 123 10.97 20.60 -14.10
N LEU A 124 10.39 20.74 -15.30
CA LEU A 124 10.90 21.59 -16.39
C LEU A 124 10.20 22.96 -16.50
N PHE A 125 9.39 23.35 -15.49
CA PHE A 125 8.68 24.64 -15.47
C PHE A 125 8.78 25.34 -14.09
N LEU A 126 9.98 25.39 -13.51
CA LEU A 126 10.35 26.37 -12.49
C LEU A 126 11.72 26.96 -12.83
#